data_AF-A0A242CXL4-F1
#
_entry.id   AF-A0A242CXL4-F1
#
_cell.length_a   1.000
_cell.length_b   1.000
_cell.length_c   1.000
_cell.angle_alpha   90.00
_cell.angle_beta   90.00
_cell.angle_gamma   90.00
#
_symmetry.space_group_name_H-M   'P 1'
#
loop_
_entity.id
_entity.type
_entity.pdbx_description
1 polymer ?
#
loop_
_entity_poly.entity_id
_entity_poly.type
_entity_poly.pdbx_seq_one_letter_code
_entity_poly.pdbx_strand_id
1 'polypeptide(L)'
;SEIALIDQYNVSRTTIRQAVEQLVNDGLLERRRGKGTFVKKREAFSWDISELRSFNDVAQKKQFSTSTEVLSIDIVENDEIVRRIFKDKYTHFYHMERLRIVENQPSEIVTTYVPTSIAPNLDKFDLSKISLFDILRETYNIDISHAEKKFTAINCSAEDAKVLNIRKNDALQLVETVTFDSSDNPIEYSTARDKGLISTFKVTFKK
;
A
#
# COMPACT_ATOMS: atom_id res chain seq x y z
N SER A 1 -14.20 27.13 16.53
CA SER A 1 -14.11 27.08 18.01
C SER A 1 -15.20 26.16 18.53
N GLU A 2 -15.20 25.80 19.81
CA GLU A 2 -16.27 24.99 20.42
C GLU A 2 -17.65 25.66 20.24
N ILE A 3 -17.72 26.98 20.41
CA ILE A 3 -18.94 27.79 20.18
C ILE A 3 -19.40 27.68 18.72
N ALA A 4 -18.50 27.84 17.76
CA ALA A 4 -18.85 27.71 16.34
C ALA A 4 -19.41 26.32 15.98
N LEU A 5 -18.94 25.26 16.63
CA LEU A 5 -19.47 23.90 16.42
C LEU A 5 -20.85 23.72 17.08
N ILE A 6 -21.08 24.31 18.25
CA ILE A 6 -22.40 24.34 18.89
C ILE A 6 -23.42 25.01 17.97
N ASP A 7 -23.08 26.19 17.44
CA ASP A 7 -23.97 26.96 16.56
C ASP A 7 -24.23 26.23 15.24
N GLN A 8 -23.19 25.61 14.65
CA GLN A 8 -23.29 24.91 13.38
C GLN A 8 -24.12 23.63 13.47
N TYR A 9 -23.94 22.83 14.52
CA TYR A 9 -24.57 21.52 14.64
C TYR A 9 -25.81 21.53 15.55
N ASN A 10 -26.10 22.65 16.21
CA ASN A 10 -27.22 22.82 17.15
C ASN A 10 -27.27 21.73 18.23
N VAL A 11 -26.12 21.42 18.82
CA VAL A 11 -25.97 20.41 19.87
C VAL A 11 -25.35 20.99 21.14
N SER A 12 -25.51 20.29 22.26
CA SER A 12 -24.98 20.75 23.53
C SER A 12 -23.45 20.86 23.52
N ARG A 13 -22.94 21.79 24.34
CA ARG A 13 -21.51 21.91 24.61
C ARG A 13 -20.86 20.59 25.03
N THR A 14 -21.56 19.82 25.88
CA THR A 14 -21.11 18.50 26.35
C THR A 14 -20.92 17.53 25.19
N THR A 15 -21.84 17.52 24.24
CA THR A 15 -21.78 16.68 23.03
C THR A 15 -20.56 17.02 22.17
N ILE A 16 -20.30 18.30 21.92
CA ILE A 16 -19.10 18.74 21.17
C ILE A 16 -17.82 18.34 21.90
N ARG A 17 -17.76 18.54 23.23
CA ARG A 17 -16.58 18.15 24.00
C ARG A 17 -16.33 16.66 23.98
N GLN A 18 -17.36 15.84 24.12
CA GLN A 18 -17.25 14.38 24.04
C GLN A 18 -16.75 13.94 22.66
N ALA A 19 -17.29 14.49 21.57
CA ALA A 19 -16.84 14.17 20.22
C ALA A 19 -15.37 14.58 20.00
N VAL A 20 -14.97 15.77 20.44
CA VAL A 20 -13.57 16.23 20.33
C VAL A 20 -12.64 15.40 21.23
N GLU A 21 -13.06 15.04 22.44
CA GLU A 21 -12.28 14.17 23.33
C GLU A 21 -12.12 12.78 22.75
N GLN A 22 -13.16 12.24 22.12
CA GLN A 22 -13.06 10.98 21.40
C GLN A 22 -12.01 11.08 20.28
N LEU A 23 -12.07 12.12 19.45
CA LEU A 23 -11.09 12.32 18.37
C LEU A 23 -9.65 12.57 18.88
N VAL A 24 -9.49 13.14 20.08
CA VAL A 24 -8.18 13.29 20.74
C VAL A 24 -7.68 11.93 21.27
N ASN A 25 -8.57 11.14 21.87
CA ASN A 25 -8.27 9.79 22.36
C ASN A 25 -7.92 8.84 21.21
N ASP A 26 -8.63 8.96 20.07
CA ASP A 26 -8.38 8.24 18.83
C ASP A 26 -7.11 8.74 18.11
N GLY A 27 -6.43 9.77 18.65
CA GLY A 27 -5.18 10.30 18.13
C GLY A 27 -5.31 11.11 16.83
N LEU A 28 -6.53 11.46 16.41
CA LEU A 28 -6.80 12.26 15.22
C LEU A 28 -6.64 13.77 15.47
N LEU A 29 -6.89 14.20 16.71
CA LEU A 29 -6.72 15.57 17.16
C LEU A 29 -5.69 15.65 18.30
N GLU A 30 -5.09 16.83 18.47
CA GLU A 30 -4.27 17.16 19.63
C GLU A 30 -4.71 18.50 20.25
N ARG A 31 -4.74 18.57 21.57
CA ARG A 31 -4.99 19.81 22.32
C ARG A 31 -3.66 20.48 22.64
N ARG A 32 -3.45 21.67 22.09
CA ARG A 32 -2.31 22.53 22.43
C ARG A 32 -2.78 23.59 23.42
N ARG A 33 -2.31 23.51 24.67
CA ARG A 33 -2.69 24.43 25.76
C ARG A 33 -2.57 25.89 25.30
N GLY A 34 -3.65 26.65 25.44
CA GLY A 34 -3.73 28.06 25.04
C GLY A 34 -3.81 28.34 23.52
N LYS A 35 -3.68 27.31 22.66
CA LYS A 35 -3.74 27.45 21.19
C LYS A 35 -4.98 26.80 20.56
N GLY A 36 -5.62 25.87 21.26
CA GLY A 36 -6.83 25.20 20.80
C GLY A 36 -6.60 23.73 20.42
N THR A 37 -7.48 23.20 19.59
CA THR A 37 -7.44 21.81 19.12
C THR A 37 -7.03 21.78 17.65
N PHE A 38 -6.07 20.93 17.30
CA PHE A 38 -5.49 20.83 15.96
C PHE A 38 -5.59 19.41 15.44
N VAL A 39 -5.63 19.23 14.12
CA VAL A 39 -5.47 17.92 13.50
C VAL A 39 -4.06 17.43 13.78
N LYS A 40 -3.94 16.24 14.38
CA LYS A 40 -2.63 15.64 14.64
C LYS A 40 -2.03 15.25 13.28
N LYS A 41 -0.83 15.75 12.99
CA LYS A 41 -0.09 15.32 11.80
C LYS A 41 0.32 13.87 12.06
N ARG A 42 -0.31 12.90 11.38
CA ARG A 42 0.18 11.51 11.44
C ARG A 42 1.62 11.52 10.95
N GLU A 43 2.51 10.86 11.69
CA GLU A 43 3.82 10.56 11.13
C GLU A 43 3.58 9.70 9.91
N ALA A 44 3.97 10.20 8.74
CA ALA A 44 3.87 9.42 7.53
C ALA A 44 4.86 8.25 7.62
N PHE A 45 4.41 7.05 7.27
CA PHE A 45 5.21 5.87 7.01
C PHE A 45 6.26 6.22 5.96
N SER A 46 7.49 6.44 6.41
CA SER A 46 8.61 6.67 5.49
C SER A 46 9.09 5.32 4.96
N TRP A 47 8.76 5.03 3.70
CA TRP A 47 9.30 3.93 2.92
C TRP A 47 10.64 4.36 2.33
N ASP A 48 11.70 3.59 2.60
CA ASP A 48 12.98 3.76 1.93
C ASP A 48 12.91 3.08 0.56
N ILE A 49 12.95 3.87 -0.51
CA ILE A 49 12.84 3.33 -1.87
C ILE A 49 14.11 2.65 -2.36
N SER A 50 15.23 2.80 -1.63
CA SER A 50 16.51 2.17 -1.97
C SER A 50 16.61 0.72 -1.48
N GLU A 51 15.68 0.26 -0.62
CA GLU A 51 15.69 -1.11 -0.12
C GLU A 51 14.68 -1.98 -0.90
N LEU A 52 15.18 -3.04 -1.54
CA LEU A 52 14.34 -4.11 -2.11
C LEU A 52 13.90 -5.04 -0.97
N ARG A 53 12.95 -4.57 -0.17
CA ARG A 53 12.38 -5.30 0.96
C ARG A 53 10.93 -5.65 0.70
N SER A 54 10.48 -6.75 1.30
CA SER A 54 9.06 -7.03 1.34
C SER A 54 8.34 -5.99 2.21
N PHE A 55 7.04 -5.81 1.98
CA PHE A 55 6.20 -4.95 2.81
C PHE A 55 6.27 -5.32 4.30
N ASN A 56 6.28 -6.63 4.58
CA ASN A 56 6.34 -7.16 5.94
C ASN A 56 7.65 -6.78 6.64
N ASP A 57 8.79 -6.79 5.92
CA ASP A 57 10.10 -6.43 6.49
C ASP A 57 10.15 -4.96 6.93
N VAL A 58 9.58 -4.08 6.12
CA VAL A 58 9.58 -2.63 6.42
C VAL A 58 8.63 -2.33 7.58
N ALA A 59 7.46 -2.98 7.61
CA ALA A 59 6.50 -2.85 8.68
C ALA A 59 7.06 -3.29 10.05
N GLN A 60 7.69 -4.47 10.10
CA GLN A 60 8.32 -4.98 11.32
C GLN A 60 9.40 -4.04 11.87
N LYS A 61 10.26 -3.52 10.99
CA LYS A 61 11.32 -2.57 11.37
C LYS A 61 10.79 -1.28 12.00
N LYS A 62 9.55 -0.91 11.66
CA LYS A 62 8.89 0.31 12.14
C LYS A 62 7.91 0.05 13.30
N GLN A 63 7.80 -1.19 13.79
CA GLN A 63 6.90 -1.60 14.89
C GLN A 63 5.41 -1.30 14.63
N PHE A 64 4.98 -1.24 13.37
CA PHE A 64 3.57 -1.06 13.04
C PHE A 64 2.85 -2.40 12.92
N SER A 65 1.60 -2.40 13.36
CA SER A 65 0.67 -3.49 13.08
C SER A 65 0.31 -3.48 11.60
N THR A 66 0.56 -4.60 10.91
CA THR A 66 0.22 -4.75 9.50
C THR A 66 -0.46 -6.07 9.23
N SER A 67 -1.34 -6.06 8.24
CA SER A 67 -1.97 -7.25 7.71
C SER A 67 -2.20 -7.09 6.22
N THR A 68 -2.34 -8.22 5.53
CA THR A 68 -2.69 -8.27 4.11
C THR A 68 -3.98 -9.05 3.96
N GLU A 69 -4.89 -8.52 3.16
CA GLU A 69 -6.09 -9.21 2.70
C GLU A 69 -5.93 -9.50 1.21
N VAL A 70 -6.15 -10.77 0.81
CA VAL A 70 -6.16 -11.15 -0.60
C VAL A 70 -7.58 -10.93 -1.13
N LEU A 71 -7.75 -9.96 -2.02
CA LEU A 71 -9.05 -9.61 -2.59
C LEU A 71 -9.40 -10.57 -3.73
N SER A 72 -8.43 -10.92 -4.56
CA SER A 72 -8.59 -11.85 -5.68
C SER A 72 -7.25 -12.49 -6.07
N ILE A 73 -7.33 -13.66 -6.68
CA ILE A 73 -6.22 -14.33 -7.34
C ILE A 73 -6.77 -15.18 -8.48
N ASP A 74 -6.36 -14.86 -9.70
CA ASP A 74 -6.84 -15.50 -10.92
C ASP A 74 -5.66 -15.76 -11.87
N ILE A 75 -5.87 -16.63 -12.86
CA ILE A 75 -4.93 -16.77 -13.97
C ILE A 75 -5.48 -15.99 -15.15
N VAL A 76 -4.66 -15.08 -15.68
CA VAL A 76 -5.00 -14.26 -16.85
C VAL A 76 -4.01 -14.51 -17.98
N GLU A 77 -4.47 -14.31 -19.20
CA GLU A 77 -3.58 -14.22 -20.36
C GLU A 77 -2.83 -12.88 -20.36
N ASN A 78 -1.72 -12.84 -21.08
CA ASN A 78 -0.88 -11.66 -21.20
C ASN A 78 -1.63 -10.48 -21.86
N ASP A 79 -1.86 -9.39 -21.10
CA ASP A 79 -2.35 -8.13 -21.64
C ASP A 79 -1.22 -7.28 -22.25
N GLU A 80 -1.54 -6.15 -22.87
CA GLU A 80 -0.56 -5.29 -23.55
C GLU A 80 0.59 -4.83 -22.64
N ILE A 81 0.30 -4.51 -21.37
CA ILE A 81 1.29 -3.99 -20.42
C ILE A 81 2.24 -5.11 -20.01
N VAL A 82 1.70 -6.25 -19.62
CA VAL A 82 2.47 -7.42 -19.21
C VAL A 82 3.28 -7.96 -20.38
N ARG A 83 2.72 -8.01 -21.60
CA ARG A 83 3.46 -8.38 -22.81
C ARG A 83 4.69 -7.52 -23.03
N ARG A 84 4.56 -6.20 -22.89
CA ARG A 84 5.67 -5.27 -23.06
C ARG A 84 6.76 -5.48 -22.01
N ILE A 85 6.39 -5.68 -20.76
CA ILE A 85 7.34 -5.84 -19.64
C ILE A 85 8.10 -7.16 -19.76
N PHE A 86 7.37 -8.25 -20.00
CA PHE A 86 7.94 -9.60 -20.09
C PHE A 86 8.40 -9.98 -21.50
N LYS A 87 8.33 -9.05 -22.46
CA LYS A 87 8.77 -9.22 -23.86
C LYS A 87 8.18 -10.48 -24.52
N ASP A 88 6.89 -10.72 -24.30
CA ASP A 88 6.14 -11.90 -24.78
C ASP A 88 6.73 -13.28 -24.39
N LYS A 89 7.65 -13.33 -23.41
CA LYS A 89 8.28 -14.59 -22.97
C LYS A 89 7.29 -15.54 -22.29
N TYR A 90 6.19 -15.01 -21.74
CA TYR A 90 5.20 -15.77 -20.99
C TYR A 90 3.78 -15.44 -21.47
N THR A 91 2.91 -16.44 -21.43
CA THR A 91 1.52 -16.34 -21.91
C THR A 91 0.52 -16.18 -20.76
N HIS A 92 0.77 -16.85 -19.64
CA HIS A 92 -0.16 -16.91 -18.50
C HIS A 92 0.48 -16.35 -17.24
N PHE A 93 -0.30 -15.59 -16.50
CA PHE A 93 0.13 -14.91 -15.29
C PHE A 93 -0.88 -15.15 -14.18
N TYR A 94 -0.37 -15.36 -12.97
CA TYR A 94 -1.16 -15.10 -11.78
C TYR A 94 -1.37 -13.60 -11.69
N HIS A 95 -2.64 -13.17 -11.68
CA HIS A 95 -3.09 -11.82 -11.39
C HIS A 95 -3.72 -11.81 -10.01
N MET A 96 -3.11 -11.11 -9.08
CA MET A 96 -3.59 -11.04 -7.69
C MET A 96 -3.77 -9.60 -7.24
N GLU A 97 -4.86 -9.33 -6.55
CA GLU A 97 -5.13 -8.05 -5.93
C GLU A 97 -5.14 -8.22 -4.41
N ARG A 98 -4.38 -7.38 -3.72
CA ARG A 98 -4.22 -7.44 -2.27
C ARG A 98 -4.43 -6.07 -1.66
N LEU A 99 -5.17 -6.01 -0.56
CA LEU A 99 -5.27 -4.82 0.26
C LEU A 99 -4.29 -4.94 1.43
N ARG A 100 -3.38 -3.99 1.53
CA ARG A 100 -2.49 -3.90 2.69
C ARG A 100 -3.07 -2.93 3.71
N ILE A 101 -3.05 -3.35 4.96
CA ILE A 101 -3.61 -2.64 6.10
C ILE A 101 -2.47 -2.31 7.04
N VAL A 102 -2.42 -1.06 7.49
CA VAL A 102 -1.45 -0.58 8.48
C VAL A 102 -2.20 0.15 9.58
N GLU A 103 -1.95 -0.20 10.84
CA GLU A 103 -2.65 0.40 11.99
C GLU A 103 -4.19 0.36 11.83
N ASN A 104 -4.71 -0.82 11.44
CA ASN A 104 -6.13 -1.08 11.18
C ASN A 104 -6.79 -0.16 10.13
N GLN A 105 -6.01 0.43 9.23
CA GLN A 105 -6.50 1.27 8.14
C GLN A 105 -6.00 0.73 6.79
N PRO A 106 -6.88 0.65 5.76
CA PRO A 106 -6.44 0.37 4.39
C PRO A 106 -5.33 1.35 3.99
N SER A 107 -4.21 0.86 3.48
CA SER A 107 -3.04 1.68 3.15
C SER A 107 -2.80 1.74 1.65
N GLU A 108 -2.78 0.57 1.00
CA GLU A 108 -2.53 0.45 -0.43
C GLU A 108 -3.23 -0.77 -1.02
N ILE A 109 -3.61 -0.66 -2.29
CA ILE A 109 -4.03 -1.80 -3.10
C ILE A 109 -2.86 -2.18 -4.01
N VAL A 110 -2.47 -3.45 -3.98
CA VAL A 110 -1.37 -3.98 -4.77
C VAL A 110 -1.91 -5.01 -5.74
N THR A 111 -1.78 -4.72 -7.02
CA THR A 111 -1.99 -5.67 -8.10
C THR A 111 -0.64 -6.25 -8.51
N THR A 112 -0.52 -7.57 -8.54
CA THR A 112 0.72 -8.27 -8.89
C THR A 112 0.49 -9.29 -10.00
N TYR A 113 1.43 -9.35 -10.93
CA TYR A 113 1.53 -10.30 -12.03
C TYR A 113 2.79 -11.15 -11.86
N VAL A 114 2.62 -12.47 -11.85
CA VAL A 114 3.73 -13.43 -11.82
C VAL A 114 3.50 -14.49 -12.89
N PRO A 115 4.47 -14.76 -13.80
CA PRO A 115 4.32 -15.83 -14.77
C PRO A 115 4.05 -17.19 -14.09
N THR A 116 3.02 -17.90 -14.55
CA THR A 116 2.65 -19.21 -13.95
C THR A 116 3.75 -20.25 -14.11
N SER A 117 4.58 -20.13 -15.15
CA SER A 117 5.74 -20.99 -15.39
C SER A 117 6.92 -20.72 -14.45
N ILE A 118 7.00 -19.52 -13.85
CA ILE A 118 8.04 -19.17 -12.88
C ILE A 118 7.67 -19.69 -11.49
N ALA A 119 6.40 -19.56 -11.10
CA ALA A 119 5.91 -19.91 -9.78
C ALA A 119 4.70 -20.88 -9.86
N PRO A 120 4.88 -22.12 -10.32
CA PRO A 120 3.78 -23.05 -10.53
C PRO A 120 3.07 -23.40 -9.21
N ASN A 121 1.73 -23.27 -9.17
CA ASN A 121 0.88 -23.45 -7.99
C ASN A 121 1.01 -22.32 -6.94
N LEU A 122 1.40 -21.11 -7.35
CA LEU A 122 1.46 -19.95 -6.46
C LEU A 122 0.13 -19.68 -5.73
N ASP A 123 -1.01 -19.98 -6.36
CA ASP A 123 -2.36 -19.86 -5.79
C ASP A 123 -2.65 -20.81 -4.62
N LYS A 124 -1.79 -21.80 -4.38
CA LYS A 124 -1.92 -22.71 -3.23
C LYS A 124 -1.30 -22.17 -1.95
N PHE A 125 -0.54 -21.08 -2.03
CA PHE A 125 0.06 -20.44 -0.86
C PHE A 125 -0.89 -19.44 -0.21
N ASP A 126 -0.79 -19.32 1.12
CA ASP A 126 -1.51 -18.28 1.87
C ASP A 126 -0.77 -16.93 1.74
N LEU A 127 -1.02 -16.23 0.63
CA LEU A 127 -0.43 -14.93 0.30
C LEU A 127 -0.92 -13.77 1.20
N SER A 128 -1.83 -14.04 2.14
CA SER A 128 -2.19 -13.11 3.22
C SER A 128 -1.18 -13.14 4.37
N LYS A 129 -0.46 -14.25 4.53
CA LYS A 129 0.51 -14.48 5.61
C LYS A 129 1.95 -14.54 5.13
N ILE A 130 2.18 -15.18 3.99
CA ILE A 130 3.52 -15.43 3.46
C ILE A 130 3.83 -14.39 2.38
N SER A 131 5.01 -13.77 2.48
CA SER A 131 5.49 -12.84 1.46
C SER A 131 5.69 -13.55 0.12
N LEU A 132 5.25 -12.92 -0.97
CA LEU A 132 5.52 -13.40 -2.32
C LEU A 132 7.02 -13.61 -2.55
N PHE A 133 7.85 -12.67 -2.08
CA PHE A 133 9.30 -12.75 -2.28
C PHE A 133 9.95 -13.88 -1.49
N ASP A 134 9.40 -14.24 -0.32
CA ASP A 134 9.87 -15.39 0.44
C ASP A 134 9.50 -16.69 -0.29
N ILE A 135 8.29 -16.79 -0.85
CA ILE A 135 7.89 -17.93 -1.68
C ILE A 135 8.81 -18.07 -2.90
N LEU A 136 9.06 -16.98 -3.64
CA LEU A 136 9.94 -16.99 -4.82
C LEU A 136 11.35 -17.46 -4.46
N ARG A 137 11.91 -16.98 -3.34
CA ARG A 137 13.26 -17.34 -2.91
C ARG A 137 13.34 -18.76 -2.35
N GLU A 138 12.46 -19.12 -1.42
CA GLU A 138 12.57 -20.33 -0.62
C GLU A 138 11.97 -21.56 -1.29
N THR A 139 10.89 -21.39 -2.07
CA THR A 139 10.21 -22.50 -2.73
C THR A 139 10.71 -22.70 -4.16
N TYR A 140 10.89 -21.61 -4.91
CA TYR A 140 11.23 -21.65 -6.33
C TYR A 140 12.70 -21.35 -6.62
N ASN A 141 13.52 -21.11 -5.58
CA ASN A 141 14.95 -20.83 -5.68
C ASN A 141 15.28 -19.67 -6.64
N ILE A 142 14.44 -18.64 -6.67
CA ILE A 142 14.63 -17.46 -7.50
C ILE A 142 15.43 -16.42 -6.73
N ASP A 143 16.64 -16.14 -7.21
CA ASP A 143 17.49 -15.07 -6.69
C ASP A 143 17.03 -13.71 -7.25
N ILE A 144 16.30 -12.98 -6.43
CA ILE A 144 15.87 -11.61 -6.74
C ILE A 144 17.09 -10.68 -6.68
N SER A 145 17.41 -10.03 -7.80
CA SER A 145 18.58 -9.17 -7.94
C SER A 145 18.25 -7.70 -7.65
N HIS A 146 17.31 -7.14 -8.40
CA HIS A 146 16.96 -5.73 -8.33
C HIS A 146 15.52 -5.51 -8.81
N ALA A 147 15.04 -4.27 -8.67
CA ALA A 147 13.75 -3.86 -9.17
C ALA A 147 13.80 -2.43 -9.71
N GLU A 148 13.06 -2.17 -10.78
CA GLU A 148 12.82 -0.84 -11.32
C GLU A 148 11.47 -0.33 -10.80
N LYS A 149 11.47 0.87 -10.21
CA LYS A 149 10.26 1.51 -9.68
C LYS A 149 9.97 2.81 -10.40
N LYS A 150 8.73 2.97 -10.86
CA LYS A 150 8.21 4.20 -11.45
C LYS A 150 7.08 4.76 -10.60
N PHE A 151 7.20 6.04 -10.23
CA PHE A 151 6.28 6.74 -9.36
C PHE A 151 5.46 7.74 -10.18
N THR A 152 4.14 7.74 -10.02
CA THR A 152 3.23 8.68 -10.68
C THR A 152 2.07 9.06 -9.76
N ALA A 153 1.64 10.33 -9.78
CA ALA A 153 0.44 10.75 -9.07
C ALA A 153 -0.80 10.48 -9.94
N ILE A 154 -1.82 9.85 -9.35
CA ILE A 154 -3.09 9.56 -10.02
C ILE A 154 -4.26 10.00 -9.15
N ASN A 155 -5.44 10.17 -9.75
CA ASN A 155 -6.68 10.37 -9.01
C ASN A 155 -7.32 9.02 -8.68
N CYS A 156 -7.83 8.89 -7.46
CA CYS A 156 -8.53 7.69 -6.99
C CYS A 156 -9.79 7.42 -7.82
N SER A 157 -9.91 6.18 -8.33
CA SER A 157 -11.11 5.68 -8.99
C SER A 157 -12.28 5.50 -8.00
N ALA A 158 -13.49 5.25 -8.50
CA ALA A 158 -14.63 5.01 -7.62
C ALA A 158 -14.53 3.64 -6.92
N GLU A 159 -13.91 2.68 -7.59
CA GLU A 159 -13.66 1.31 -7.14
C GLU A 159 -12.61 1.32 -6.03
N ASP A 160 -11.44 1.92 -6.29
CA ASP A 160 -10.38 2.05 -5.30
C ASP A 160 -10.85 2.85 -4.08
N ALA A 161 -11.65 3.90 -4.28
CA ALA A 161 -12.16 4.73 -3.18
C ALA A 161 -12.97 3.92 -2.15
N LYS A 162 -13.74 2.93 -2.62
CA LYS A 162 -14.52 2.05 -1.73
C LYS A 162 -13.60 1.14 -0.93
N VAL A 163 -12.66 0.48 -1.59
CA VAL A 163 -11.72 -0.47 -0.97
C VAL A 163 -10.77 0.26 0.00
N LEU A 164 -10.27 1.42 -0.41
CA LEU A 164 -9.41 2.25 0.39
C LEU A 164 -10.18 3.07 1.43
N ASN A 165 -11.51 3.15 1.43
CA ASN A 165 -12.25 4.02 2.35
C ASN A 165 -11.76 5.49 2.30
N ILE A 166 -11.69 6.05 1.09
CA ILE A 166 -11.37 7.47 0.82
C ILE A 166 -12.36 8.05 -0.20
N ARG A 167 -12.21 9.32 -0.57
CA ARG A 167 -13.11 9.93 -1.57
C ARG A 167 -12.60 9.64 -2.97
N LYS A 168 -13.54 9.47 -3.90
CA LYS A 168 -13.24 9.50 -5.34
C LYS A 168 -12.47 10.78 -5.67
N ASN A 169 -11.48 10.68 -6.55
CA ASN A 169 -10.57 11.74 -6.97
C ASN A 169 -9.56 12.22 -5.92
N ASP A 170 -9.55 11.66 -4.70
CA ASP A 170 -8.42 11.86 -3.77
C ASP A 170 -7.10 11.45 -4.46
N ALA A 171 -6.01 12.12 -4.13
CA ALA A 171 -4.71 11.83 -4.72
C ALA A 171 -4.18 10.48 -4.22
N LEU A 172 -3.74 9.63 -5.16
CA LEU A 172 -3.01 8.42 -4.88
C LEU A 172 -1.62 8.49 -5.50
N GLN A 173 -0.67 7.83 -4.85
CA GLN A 173 0.63 7.52 -5.43
C GLN A 173 0.53 6.15 -6.11
N LEU A 174 0.68 6.12 -7.43
CA LEU A 174 0.88 4.89 -8.20
C LEU A 174 2.37 4.56 -8.21
N VAL A 175 2.72 3.33 -7.82
CA VAL A 175 4.08 2.79 -7.92
C VAL A 175 4.03 1.55 -8.79
N GLU A 176 4.60 1.65 -9.98
CA GLU A 176 4.82 0.51 -10.86
C GLU A 176 6.20 -0.09 -10.51
N THR A 177 6.26 -1.41 -10.29
CA THR A 177 7.49 -2.11 -9.94
C THR A 177 7.68 -3.29 -10.90
N VAL A 178 8.85 -3.38 -11.54
CA VAL A 178 9.29 -4.59 -12.26
C VAL A 178 10.45 -5.17 -11.49
N THR A 179 10.34 -6.43 -11.07
CA THR A 179 11.37 -7.13 -10.30
C THR A 179 12.11 -8.12 -11.19
N PHE A 180 13.44 -8.17 -11.05
CA PHE A 180 14.34 -8.95 -11.90
C PHE A 180 15.11 -10.00 -11.10
N ASP A 181 15.36 -11.15 -11.73
CA ASP A 181 16.27 -12.17 -11.21
C ASP A 181 17.76 -11.82 -11.46
N SER A 182 18.66 -12.67 -10.95
CA SER A 182 20.12 -12.55 -11.15
C SER A 182 20.58 -12.65 -12.61
N SER A 183 19.72 -13.12 -13.51
CA SER A 183 19.95 -13.21 -14.95
C SER A 183 19.28 -12.07 -15.73
N ASP A 184 18.83 -11.02 -15.04
CA ASP A 184 18.19 -9.83 -15.62
C ASP A 184 16.86 -10.14 -16.35
N ASN A 185 16.18 -11.23 -15.97
CA ASN A 185 14.84 -11.51 -16.47
C ASN A 185 13.78 -10.91 -15.54
N PRO A 186 12.72 -10.28 -16.09
CA PRO A 186 11.58 -9.88 -15.28
C PRO A 186 10.86 -11.13 -14.76
N ILE A 187 10.63 -11.16 -13.45
CA ILE A 187 9.97 -12.27 -12.75
C ILE A 187 8.64 -11.87 -12.12
N GLU A 188 8.43 -10.57 -11.89
CA GLU A 188 7.23 -10.02 -11.28
C GLU A 188 7.02 -8.59 -11.78
N TYR A 189 5.75 -8.24 -11.98
CA TYR A 189 5.32 -6.86 -12.20
C TYR A 189 4.21 -6.53 -11.22
N SER A 190 4.26 -5.37 -10.58
CA SER A 190 3.17 -4.90 -9.74
C SER A 190 2.88 -3.43 -9.92
N THR A 191 1.63 -3.08 -9.61
CA THR A 191 1.19 -1.71 -9.41
C THR A 191 0.65 -1.58 -7.99
N ALA A 192 1.20 -0.64 -7.22
CA ALA A 192 0.69 -0.27 -5.90
C ALA A 192 0.01 1.09 -5.97
N ARG A 193 -1.25 1.15 -5.54
CA ARG A 193 -2.05 2.37 -5.42
C ARG A 193 -2.11 2.76 -3.94
N ASP A 194 -1.21 3.66 -3.53
CA ASP A 194 -1.01 4.08 -2.14
C ASP A 194 -1.73 5.42 -1.86
N LYS A 195 -2.41 5.51 -0.71
CA LYS A 195 -3.12 6.72 -0.26
C LYS A 195 -2.23 7.95 -0.08
N GLY A 196 -0.92 7.82 0.08
CA GLY A 196 0.04 8.93 0.25
C GLY A 196 -0.11 9.77 1.54
N LEU A 197 -1.30 9.78 2.16
CA LEU A 197 -1.58 10.40 3.46
C LEU A 197 -0.89 9.67 4.61
N ILE A 198 -0.60 8.38 4.40
CA ILE A 198 0.11 7.58 5.38
C ILE A 198 1.49 7.16 4.89
N SER A 199 1.85 7.31 3.61
CA SER A 199 3.15 6.88 3.08
C SER A 199 3.95 8.03 2.47
N THR A 200 5.19 8.22 2.92
CA THR A 200 6.21 9.07 2.29
C THR A 200 7.32 8.20 1.74
N PHE A 201 7.77 8.48 0.53
CA PHE A 201 8.93 7.81 -0.07
C PHE A 201 10.17 8.67 0.12
N LYS A 202 11.25 8.08 0.63
CA LYS A 202 12.52 8.76 0.85
C LYS A 202 13.65 8.00 0.15
N VAL A 203 14.50 8.74 -0.56
CA VAL A 203 15.80 8.28 -1.05
C VAL A 203 16.87 9.25 -0.56
N THR A 204 18.04 8.72 -0.22
CA THR A 204 19.20 9.53 0.14
C THR A 204 20.30 9.29 -0.88
N PHE A 205 20.61 10.30 -1.69
CA PHE A 205 21.77 10.27 -2.58
C PHE A 205 23.01 10.70 -1.78
N LYS A 206 24.07 9.87 -1.81
CA LYS A 206 25.39 10.24 -1.30
C LYS A 206 26.31 10.46 -2.49
N LYS A 207 27.10 11.53 -2.42
CA LYS A 207 28.16 11.84 -3.39
C LYS A 207 29.44 11.09 -3.02
#